data_AF-O08955-F1
#
_entry.id   AF-O08955-F1
#
_cell.length_a   1.000
_cell.length_b   1.000
_cell.length_c   1.000
_cell.angle_alpha   90.00
_cell.angle_beta   90.00
_cell.angle_gamma   90.00
#
_symmetry.space_group_name_H-M   'P 1'
#
loop_
_entity.id
_entity.type
_entity.pdbx_description
1 polymer ?
#
loop_
_entity_poly.entity_id
_entity_poly.type
_entity_poly.pdbx_seq_one_letter_code
_entity_poly.pdbx_strand_id
1 'polypeptide(L)'
;IGYGYRYITDKCPEGIILFLFQSILGSIVDAFLIGCMFIKMSQPKKRAETLMFSEHAVISMRDGKLTLMFRVGNLRNSHMVSAQIRCKLLKSRQTPEGEFLPLDQLELDVGFSTGADQLFLVSPLTICHVIDAKSPFYDLSQRSMQTEQFEVVVILEGIVETTGS
;
A
#
# COMPACT_ATOMS: atom_id res chain seq x y z
N ILE A 1 -19.53 26.38 26.74
CA ILE A 1 -18.71 27.38 27.49
C ILE A 1 -19.53 28.09 28.57
N GLY A 2 -20.84 28.36 28.41
CA GLY A 2 -21.70 28.65 29.58
C GLY A 2 -21.32 29.92 30.35
N TYR A 3 -21.11 31.04 29.65
CA TYR A 3 -20.64 32.33 30.19
C TYR A 3 -21.52 32.97 31.29
N GLY A 4 -22.63 32.35 31.70
CA GLY A 4 -23.43 32.79 32.85
C GLY A 4 -24.39 33.97 32.62
N TYR A 5 -24.27 34.71 31.51
CA TYR A 5 -25.19 35.83 31.20
C TYR A 5 -26.62 35.37 30.87
N ARG A 6 -26.79 34.16 30.30
CA ARG A 6 -28.07 33.47 30.13
C ARG A 6 -28.00 32.16 30.91
N TYR A 7 -28.81 32.04 31.96
CA TYR A 7 -28.87 30.87 32.82
C TYR A 7 -30.31 30.40 32.98
N ILE A 8 -30.50 29.11 33.21
CA ILE A 8 -31.83 28.52 33.40
C ILE A 8 -32.26 28.78 34.84
N THR A 9 -33.42 29.39 35.01
CA THR A 9 -34.09 29.53 36.30
C THR A 9 -34.91 28.28 36.60
N ASP A 10 -35.03 27.94 37.87
CA ASP A 10 -35.81 26.83 38.45
C ASP A 10 -37.33 26.93 38.21
N LYS A 11 -37.80 28.07 37.70
CA LYS A 11 -39.22 28.36 37.47
C LYS A 11 -39.88 27.56 36.34
N CYS A 12 -39.09 26.97 35.42
CA CYS A 12 -39.61 26.23 34.27
C CYS A 12 -38.97 24.84 34.18
N PRO A 13 -39.65 23.76 34.59
CA PRO A 13 -39.10 22.40 34.54
C PRO A 13 -38.78 21.93 33.11
N GLU A 14 -39.48 22.45 32.10
CA GLU A 14 -39.24 22.16 30.68
C GLU A 14 -37.85 22.62 30.24
N GLY A 15 -37.37 23.76 30.76
CA GLY A 15 -36.05 24.30 30.44
C GLY A 15 -34.91 23.44 30.99
N ILE A 16 -35.11 22.86 32.18
CA ILE A 16 -34.15 21.92 32.79
C ILE A 16 -34.08 20.62 31.98
N ILE A 17 -35.23 20.08 31.56
CA ILE A 17 -35.30 18.87 30.73
C ILE A 17 -34.62 19.07 29.37
N LEU A 18 -34.89 20.19 28.68
CA LEU A 18 -34.25 20.52 27.41
C LEU A 18 -32.73 20.66 27.56
N PHE A 19 -32.27 21.26 28.64
CA PHE A 19 -30.84 21.40 28.93
C PHE A 19 -30.15 20.07 29.19
N LEU A 20 -30.79 19.16 29.94
CA LEU A 20 -30.27 17.81 30.16
C LEU A 20 -30.16 17.06 28.83
N PHE A 21 -31.20 17.13 27.99
CA PHE A 21 -31.20 16.48 26.68
C PHE A 21 -30.11 17.05 25.76
N GLN A 22 -29.98 18.38 25.71
CA GLN A 22 -28.92 19.06 24.95
C GLN A 22 -27.52 18.67 25.46
N SER A 23 -27.34 18.53 26.77
CA SER A 23 -26.06 18.13 27.37
C SER A 23 -25.69 16.70 27.02
N ILE A 24 -26.66 15.77 27.07
CA ILE A 24 -26.46 14.37 26.68
C ILE A 24 -26.12 14.29 25.19
N LEU A 25 -26.92 14.93 24.32
CA LEU A 25 -26.64 14.94 22.88
C LEU A 25 -25.29 15.59 22.54
N GLY A 26 -24.94 16.69 23.21
CA GLY A 26 -23.64 17.34 23.05
C GLY A 26 -22.49 16.39 23.40
N SER A 27 -22.60 15.67 24.52
CA SER A 27 -21.57 14.70 24.92
C SER A 27 -21.42 13.54 23.93
N ILE A 28 -22.52 13.08 23.31
CA ILE A 28 -22.50 12.02 22.30
C ILE A 28 -21.78 12.50 21.03
N VAL A 29 -22.09 13.72 20.59
CA VAL A 29 -21.45 14.33 19.40
C VAL A 29 -19.95 14.53 19.64
N ASP A 30 -19.56 15.04 20.80
CA ASP A 30 -18.15 15.23 21.15
C ASP A 30 -17.39 13.90 21.17
N ALA A 31 -17.97 12.86 21.78
CA ALA A 31 -17.38 11.51 21.78
C ALA A 31 -17.19 10.96 20.35
N PHE A 32 -18.18 11.18 19.48
CA PHE A 32 -18.10 10.76 18.08
C PHE A 32 -17.01 11.50 17.31
N LEU A 33 -16.91 12.83 17.50
CA LEU A 33 -15.88 13.65 16.85
C LEU A 33 -14.47 13.23 17.25
N ILE A 34 -14.24 12.99 18.55
CA ILE A 34 -12.95 12.49 19.05
C ILE A 34 -12.65 11.11 18.47
N GLY A 35 -13.64 10.20 18.44
CA GLY A 35 -13.51 8.88 17.82
C GLY A 35 -13.14 8.95 16.33
N CYS A 36 -13.83 9.79 15.55
CA CYS A 36 -13.53 10.00 14.14
C CYS A 36 -12.14 10.61 13.93
N MET A 37 -11.73 11.57 14.76
CA MET A 37 -10.38 12.15 14.70
C MET A 37 -9.31 11.11 15.00
N PHE A 38 -9.52 10.26 16.00
CA PHE A 38 -8.58 9.18 16.34
C PHE A 38 -8.43 8.20 15.18
N ILE A 39 -9.54 7.75 14.57
CA ILE A 39 -9.52 6.90 13.36
C ILE A 39 -8.77 7.57 12.21
N LYS A 40 -8.98 8.87 12.00
CA LYS A 40 -8.31 9.61 10.93
C LYS A 40 -6.82 9.79 11.19
N MET A 41 -6.40 9.97 12.45
CA MET A 41 -4.98 10.06 12.84
C MET A 41 -4.28 8.71 12.85
N SER A 42 -5.00 7.62 13.15
CA SER A 42 -4.45 6.27 13.09
C SER A 42 -4.29 5.75 11.66
N GLN A 43 -5.02 6.33 10.69
CA GLN A 43 -4.88 5.98 9.28
C GLN A 43 -3.46 6.27 8.75
N PRO A 44 -2.75 5.26 8.22
CA PRO A 44 -1.38 5.38 7.74
C PRO A 44 -1.23 6.07 6.37
N LYS A 45 -1.97 7.16 6.10
CA LYS A 45 -2.04 7.77 4.75
C LYS A 45 -0.74 8.36 4.22
N LYS A 46 0.17 8.80 5.09
CA LYS A 46 1.48 9.35 4.70
C LYS A 46 2.63 8.33 4.73
N ARG A 47 2.34 7.03 4.94
CA ARG A 47 3.40 6.03 5.17
C ARG A 47 3.99 5.46 3.87
N ALA A 48 3.24 5.48 2.78
CA ALA A 48 3.75 5.06 1.46
C ALA A 48 4.77 6.05 0.87
N GLU A 49 4.81 7.31 1.33
CA GLU A 49 5.71 8.35 0.78
C GLU A 49 7.20 8.14 1.12
N THR A 50 7.54 7.31 2.12
CA THR A 50 8.95 7.04 2.46
C THR A 50 9.52 5.80 1.78
N LEU A 51 8.68 5.03 1.09
CA LEU A 51 9.11 3.90 0.27
C LEU A 51 9.28 4.38 -1.16
N MET A 52 10.50 4.24 -1.67
CA MET A 52 10.85 4.65 -3.02
C MET A 52 11.16 3.44 -3.88
N PHE A 53 10.69 3.50 -5.12
CA PHE A 53 11.09 2.61 -6.19
C PHE A 53 11.98 3.38 -7.19
N SER A 54 12.86 2.66 -7.89
CA SER A 54 13.55 3.23 -9.04
C SER A 54 12.55 3.61 -10.12
N GLU A 55 12.75 4.77 -10.74
CA GLU A 55 11.92 5.25 -11.85
C GLU A 55 11.96 4.33 -13.07
N HIS A 56 13.08 3.64 -13.28
CA HIS A 56 13.28 2.74 -14.41
C HIS A 56 13.71 1.35 -13.92
N ALA A 57 13.12 0.31 -14.50
CA ALA A 57 13.61 -1.05 -14.41
C ALA A 57 14.59 -1.32 -15.56
N VAL A 58 15.54 -2.22 -15.34
CA VAL A 58 16.58 -2.57 -16.31
C VAL A 58 16.66 -4.07 -16.49
N ILE A 59 16.98 -4.53 -17.69
CA ILE A 59 17.27 -5.93 -17.97
C ILE A 59 18.77 -6.04 -18.26
N SER A 60 19.45 -6.91 -17.53
CA SER A 60 20.88 -7.16 -17.75
C SER A 60 21.27 -8.57 -17.36
N MET A 61 22.47 -8.98 -17.78
CA MET A 61 23.05 -10.25 -17.41
C MET A 61 23.62 -10.16 -16.00
N ARG A 62 23.15 -11.02 -15.10
CA ARG A 62 23.64 -11.16 -13.73
C ARG A 62 23.88 -12.63 -13.43
N ASP A 63 25.09 -12.97 -12.99
CA ASP A 63 25.50 -14.35 -12.70
C ASP A 63 25.22 -15.33 -13.86
N GLY A 64 25.40 -14.86 -15.10
CA GLY A 64 25.16 -15.64 -16.31
C GLY A 64 23.69 -15.79 -16.71
N LYS A 65 22.75 -15.14 -16.02
CA LYS A 65 21.31 -15.19 -16.30
C LYS A 65 20.75 -13.82 -16.66
N LEU A 66 19.86 -13.79 -17.64
CA LEU A 66 19.13 -12.57 -18.00
C LEU A 66 18.13 -12.24 -16.89
N THR A 67 18.21 -11.04 -16.33
CA THR A 67 17.45 -10.68 -15.12
C THR A 67 16.85 -9.29 -15.26
N LEU A 68 15.55 -9.17 -14.99
CA LEU A 68 14.85 -7.90 -14.82
C LEU A 68 15.09 -7.39 -13.40
N MET A 69 15.51 -6.14 -13.29
CA MET A 69 15.95 -5.54 -12.04
C MET A 69 15.36 -4.16 -11.83
N PHE A 70 14.96 -3.88 -10.59
CA PHE A 70 14.55 -2.55 -10.14
C PHE A 70 14.99 -2.36 -8.69
N ARG A 71 15.09 -1.12 -8.23
CA ARG A 71 15.51 -0.81 -6.87
C ARG A 71 14.33 -0.42 -6.01
N VAL A 72 14.41 -0.80 -4.75
CA VAL A 72 13.47 -0.39 -3.71
C VAL A 72 14.27 0.09 -2.51
N GLY A 73 13.80 1.16 -1.87
CA GLY A 73 14.49 1.76 -0.73
C GLY A 73 13.51 2.35 0.27
N ASN A 74 13.91 2.33 1.53
CA ASN A 74 13.21 3.02 2.61
C ASN A 74 14.00 4.28 2.96
N LEU A 75 13.40 5.45 2.80
CA LEU A 75 14.02 6.74 3.11
C LEU A 75 13.99 7.09 4.61
N ARG A 76 13.43 6.23 5.46
CA ARG A 76 13.31 6.48 6.91
C ARG A 76 14.28 5.61 7.71
N ASN A 77 14.80 6.17 8.81
CA ASN A 77 15.61 5.45 9.80
C ASN A 77 14.83 4.40 10.62
N SER A 78 13.51 4.26 10.42
CA SER A 78 12.70 3.24 11.09
C SER A 78 12.72 1.95 10.30
N HIS A 79 13.01 0.83 10.96
CA HIS A 79 13.02 -0.48 10.32
C HIS A 79 11.60 -0.91 9.96
N MET A 80 11.48 -1.54 8.79
CA MET A 80 10.26 -2.23 8.39
C MET A 80 10.41 -3.70 8.75
N VAL A 81 9.53 -4.19 9.62
CA VAL A 81 9.46 -5.61 10.00
C VAL A 81 8.64 -6.35 8.95
N SER A 82 9.15 -7.48 8.49
CA SER A 82 8.42 -8.36 7.57
C SER A 82 8.03 -7.68 6.25
N ALA A 83 8.96 -6.95 5.63
CA ALA A 83 8.75 -6.43 4.29
C ALA A 83 8.67 -7.59 3.28
N GLN A 84 7.60 -7.67 2.51
CA GLN A 84 7.39 -8.65 1.46
C GLN A 84 7.17 -7.95 0.14
N ILE A 85 7.83 -8.41 -0.91
CA ILE A 85 7.67 -7.86 -2.25
C ILE A 85 6.98 -8.85 -3.18
N ARG A 86 6.04 -8.33 -3.97
CA ARG A 86 5.34 -9.07 -5.02
C ARG A 86 5.42 -8.31 -6.33
N CYS A 87 5.53 -9.04 -7.43
CA CYS A 87 5.56 -8.46 -8.76
C CYS A 87 4.51 -9.16 -9.64
N LYS A 88 3.75 -8.37 -10.37
CA LYS A 88 2.73 -8.86 -11.30
C LYS A 88 2.94 -8.24 -12.67
N LEU A 89 2.85 -9.06 -13.71
CA LEU A 89 2.73 -8.63 -15.09
C LEU A 89 1.24 -8.50 -15.44
N LEU A 90 0.85 -7.32 -15.90
CA LEU A 90 -0.47 -7.04 -16.44
C LEU A 90 -0.37 -7.00 -17.96
N LYS A 91 -1.14 -7.87 -18.63
CA LYS A 91 -1.22 -7.91 -20.10
C LYS A 91 -2.61 -8.37 -20.51
N SER A 92 -3.13 -7.82 -21.60
CA SER A 92 -4.34 -8.35 -22.21
C SER A 92 -4.02 -9.63 -22.98
N ARG A 93 -4.79 -10.71 -22.77
CA ARG A 93 -4.63 -11.96 -23.53
C ARG A 93 -5.97 -12.57 -23.90
N GLN A 94 -5.97 -13.41 -24.91
CA GLN A 94 -7.07 -14.31 -25.22
C GLN A 94 -6.69 -15.72 -24.77
N THR A 95 -7.58 -16.43 -24.08
CA THR A 95 -7.34 -17.81 -23.66
C THR A 95 -7.49 -18.77 -24.85
N PRO A 96 -6.94 -19.99 -24.79
CA PRO A 96 -7.13 -21.01 -25.83
C PRO A 96 -8.60 -21.36 -26.08
N GLU A 97 -9.46 -21.16 -25.08
CA GLU A 97 -10.90 -21.40 -25.13
C GLU A 97 -11.68 -20.24 -25.80
N GLY A 98 -10.98 -19.16 -26.16
CA GLY A 98 -11.54 -18.00 -26.86
C GLY A 98 -11.98 -16.85 -25.96
N GLU A 99 -11.83 -16.96 -24.63
CA GLU A 99 -12.17 -15.89 -23.69
C GLU A 99 -11.15 -14.75 -23.78
N PHE A 100 -11.64 -13.51 -23.87
CA PHE A 100 -10.78 -12.33 -23.86
C PHE A 100 -10.62 -11.78 -22.43
N LEU A 101 -9.39 -11.80 -21.92
CA LEU A 101 -9.01 -11.26 -20.62
C LEU A 101 -8.36 -9.88 -20.85
N PRO A 102 -9.08 -8.77 -20.60
CA PRO A 102 -8.55 -7.43 -20.80
C PRO A 102 -7.36 -7.11 -19.87
N LEU A 103 -7.34 -7.69 -18.67
CA LEU A 103 -6.29 -7.48 -17.68
C LEU A 103 -5.92 -8.80 -17.00
N ASP A 104 -5.17 -9.64 -17.69
CA ASP A 104 -4.64 -10.86 -17.10
C ASP A 104 -3.46 -10.53 -16.18
N GLN A 105 -3.42 -11.14 -15.00
CA GLN A 105 -2.40 -10.89 -13.99
C GLN A 105 -1.52 -12.14 -13.83
N LEU A 106 -0.27 -12.04 -14.23
CA LEU A 106 0.72 -13.11 -14.10
C LEU A 106 1.72 -12.76 -13.00
N GLU A 107 1.97 -13.67 -12.08
CA GLU A 107 2.95 -13.45 -11.02
C GLU A 107 4.39 -13.61 -11.54
N LEU A 108 5.27 -12.68 -11.16
CA LEU A 108 6.69 -12.71 -11.49
C LEU A 108 7.48 -13.15 -10.25
N ASP A 109 8.20 -14.27 -10.35
CA ASP A 109 9.01 -14.77 -9.24
C ASP A 109 10.21 -13.84 -8.97
N VAL A 110 10.18 -13.15 -7.83
CA VAL A 110 11.26 -12.28 -7.33
C VAL A 110 11.97 -12.88 -6.13
N GLY A 111 11.89 -14.21 -5.96
CA GLY A 111 12.46 -14.93 -4.83
C GLY A 111 11.43 -15.54 -3.89
N PHE A 112 10.18 -15.70 -4.33
CA PHE A 112 9.13 -16.34 -3.52
C PHE A 112 9.49 -17.80 -3.22
N SER A 113 10.05 -18.49 -4.23
CA SER A 113 10.49 -19.88 -4.10
C SER A 113 11.65 -20.09 -3.12
N THR A 114 12.45 -19.05 -2.88
CA THR A 114 13.64 -19.09 -2.00
C THR A 114 13.45 -18.36 -0.68
N GLY A 115 12.31 -17.68 -0.48
CA GLY A 115 12.06 -16.79 0.66
C GLY A 115 12.81 -15.46 0.59
N ALA A 116 13.44 -15.15 -0.55
CA ALA A 116 14.13 -13.89 -0.78
C ALA A 116 13.16 -12.72 -1.09
N ASP A 117 11.86 -13.00 -1.20
CA ASP A 117 10.79 -12.00 -1.24
C ASP A 117 10.63 -11.27 0.10
N GLN A 118 11.12 -11.86 1.20
CA GLN A 118 11.21 -11.22 2.50
C GLN A 118 12.46 -10.32 2.57
N LEU A 119 12.23 -9.01 2.52
CA LEU A 119 13.28 -8.02 2.42
C LEU A 119 13.68 -7.47 3.79
N PHE A 120 14.98 -7.30 3.99
CA PHE A 120 15.53 -6.53 5.10
C PHE A 120 15.92 -5.13 4.61
N LEU A 121 14.96 -4.21 4.55
CA LEU A 121 15.10 -2.88 3.96
C LEU A 121 15.74 -1.85 4.90
N VAL A 122 17.05 -2.00 5.16
CA VAL A 122 17.89 -1.00 5.84
C VAL A 122 18.63 -0.09 4.85
N SER A 123 18.99 -0.63 3.70
CA SER A 123 19.58 0.10 2.58
C SER A 123 18.77 -0.18 1.30
N PRO A 124 18.91 0.64 0.24
CA PRO A 124 18.30 0.33 -1.05
C PRO A 124 18.71 -1.06 -1.54
N LEU A 125 17.73 -1.89 -1.86
CA LEU A 125 17.91 -3.25 -2.37
C LEU A 125 17.57 -3.30 -3.85
N THR A 126 18.33 -4.10 -4.61
CA THR A 126 18.00 -4.40 -6.02
C THR A 126 17.23 -5.71 -6.05
N ILE A 127 15.98 -5.61 -6.47
CA ILE A 127 15.09 -6.76 -6.65
C ILE A 127 15.33 -7.33 -8.04
N CYS A 128 15.30 -8.66 -8.12
CA CYS A 128 15.71 -9.39 -9.31
C CYS A 128 14.65 -10.43 -9.65
N HIS A 129 14.11 -10.35 -10.86
CA HIS A 129 13.33 -11.41 -11.49
C HIS A 129 14.20 -12.08 -12.56
N VAL A 130 14.52 -13.36 -12.36
CA VAL A 130 15.29 -14.13 -13.34
C VAL A 130 14.38 -14.51 -14.49
N ILE A 131 14.78 -14.16 -15.71
CA ILE A 131 14.07 -14.52 -16.93
C ILE A 131 14.49 -15.94 -17.31
N ASP A 132 13.82 -16.93 -16.72
CA ASP A 132 13.96 -18.34 -17.04
C ASP A 132 12.84 -18.82 -17.98
N ALA A 133 12.82 -20.10 -18.34
CA ALA A 133 11.81 -20.68 -19.24
C ALA A 133 10.36 -20.62 -18.70
N LYS A 134 10.17 -20.28 -17.41
CA LYS A 134 8.84 -20.09 -16.81
C LYS A 134 8.43 -18.62 -16.78
N SER A 135 9.37 -17.70 -16.99
CA SER A 135 9.11 -16.28 -17.03
C SER A 135 8.30 -15.90 -18.28
N PRO A 136 7.29 -15.03 -18.13
CA PRO A 136 6.55 -14.50 -19.29
C PRO A 136 7.44 -13.63 -20.21
N PHE A 137 8.64 -13.27 -19.78
CA PHE A 137 9.60 -12.52 -20.59
C PHE A 137 10.56 -13.39 -21.39
N TYR A 138 10.49 -14.72 -21.28
CA TYR A 138 11.48 -15.62 -21.90
C TYR A 138 11.54 -15.50 -23.44
N ASP A 139 10.38 -15.42 -24.08
CA ASP A 139 10.28 -15.33 -25.54
C ASP A 139 10.30 -13.89 -26.07
N LEU A 140 10.42 -12.89 -25.17
CA LEU A 140 10.37 -11.48 -25.55
C LEU A 140 11.76 -10.98 -25.96
N SER A 141 11.88 -10.57 -27.22
CA SER A 141 13.06 -9.86 -27.72
C SER A 141 13.02 -8.37 -27.33
N GLN A 142 14.17 -7.69 -27.37
CA GLN A 142 14.25 -6.23 -27.13
C GLN A 142 13.32 -5.42 -28.05
N ARG A 143 13.18 -5.84 -29.32
CA ARG A 143 12.28 -5.17 -30.27
C ARG A 143 10.82 -5.40 -29.89
N SER A 144 10.48 -6.64 -29.53
CA SER A 144 9.14 -7.01 -29.09
C SER A 144 8.73 -6.25 -27.82
N MET A 145 9.65 -6.06 -26.86
CA MET A 145 9.39 -5.28 -25.65
C MET A 145 9.03 -3.82 -25.92
N GLN A 146 9.50 -3.23 -27.01
CA GLN A 146 9.16 -1.84 -27.38
C GLN A 146 7.79 -1.73 -28.05
N THR A 147 7.32 -2.81 -28.67
CA THR A 147 6.05 -2.83 -29.40
C THR A 147 4.89 -3.40 -28.59
N GLU A 148 5.18 -4.28 -27.64
CA GLU A 148 4.17 -4.89 -26.79
C GLU A 148 3.67 -3.92 -25.72
N GLN A 149 2.37 -4.00 -25.42
CA GLN A 149 1.74 -3.27 -24.33
C GLN A 149 1.58 -4.20 -23.12
N PHE A 150 2.38 -3.97 -22.09
CA PHE A 150 2.27 -4.64 -20.81
C PHE A 150 2.71 -3.69 -19.69
N GLU A 151 2.33 -4.00 -18.46
CA GLU A 151 2.71 -3.23 -17.28
C GLU A 151 3.24 -4.17 -16.20
N VAL A 152 4.36 -3.81 -15.58
CA VAL A 152 4.89 -4.53 -14.42
C VAL A 152 4.54 -3.76 -13.16
N VAL A 153 3.64 -4.32 -12.36
CA VAL A 153 3.21 -3.75 -11.09
C VAL A 153 4.01 -4.38 -9.97
N VAL A 154 4.67 -3.53 -9.18
CA VAL A 154 5.44 -3.93 -8.01
C VAL A 154 4.67 -3.52 -6.76
N ILE A 155 4.52 -4.45 -5.82
CA ILE A 155 3.78 -4.26 -4.58
C ILE A 155 4.74 -4.60 -3.44
N LEU A 156 4.93 -3.64 -2.52
CA LEU A 156 5.71 -3.84 -1.30
C LEU A 156 4.75 -3.75 -0.11
N GLU A 157 4.61 -4.86 0.61
CA GLU A 157 3.81 -5.00 1.81
C GLU A 157 4.76 -5.08 3.02
N GLY A 158 4.37 -4.56 4.18
CA GLY A 158 5.21 -4.63 5.37
C GLY A 158 4.64 -3.87 6.56
N ILE A 159 5.06 -4.25 7.77
CA ILE A 159 4.62 -3.62 9.03
C ILE A 159 5.79 -2.80 9.58
N VAL A 160 5.54 -1.57 10.02
CA VAL A 160 6.60 -0.71 10.57
C VAL A 160 6.70 -0.92 12.08
N GLU A 161 7.91 -1.06 12.62
CA GLU A 161 8.17 -1.37 14.05
C GLU A 161 7.41 -0.49 15.04
N THR A 162 7.18 0.78 14.72
CA THR A 162 6.58 1.75 15.65
C THR A 162 5.06 1.66 15.78
N THR A 163 4.39 0.87 14.94
CA THR A 163 2.94 0.74 14.94
C THR A 163 2.61 -0.70 14.55
N GLY A 164 2.35 -1.55 15.55
CA GLY A 164 1.87 -2.91 15.35
C GLY A 164 0.43 -2.94 14.82
N SER A 165 0.22 -2.43 13.62
CA SER A 165 -1.04 -2.46 12.87
C SER A 165 -0.76 -2.54 11.38
#